data_AF-A0A927SNP4-F1
#
_entry.id   AF-A0A927SNP4-F1
#
_cell.length_a   1.000
_cell.length_b   1.000
_cell.length_c   1.000
_cell.angle_alpha   90.00
_cell.angle_beta   90.00
_cell.angle_gamma   90.00
#
_symmetry.space_group_name_H-M   'P 1'
#
loop_
_entity.id
_entity.type
_entity.pdbx_description
1 polymer ?
#
loop_
_entity_poly.entity_id
_entity_poly.type
_entity_poly.pdbx_seq_one_letter_code
_entity_poly.pdbx_strand_id
1 'polypeptide(L)'
;MSKITATLFTEFEKDLLKNMQELEIMKSQKEYILKNINIPFRKWLYSGKTESAKGCAPFEILNNEVESNSVLFPKLHINLNKIQNTFTSKYNLYEISTDNHPMVDDSIKLLKTLSKRIPCSKNNTLLGQTKATLTDEMFFEDASYLDYLTNLMLTLNLIERHTKKTSKYDSIKISEKGKEYLTLSKANKFKALRAAAISYASYQLKSELISKGNMLATLLERNNEKVSASITMDFFSEEKLNSLLSSKNVDLEAYYDEIFNCIGIDRMKYVNYFNSQSAKLDSLEDAFEDDKLFLAIYIMDIQNMFDTHFVTPFSYYFMDFIPKYSAEFNCQSTIMEMLLEKDNKRMCEHLSYSVPVSLTATELNI
;
A
#
# COMPACT_ATOMS: atom_id res chain seq x y z
N MET A 1 -23.89 9.27 -12.27
CA MET A 1 -22.55 9.85 -12.02
C MET A 1 -22.67 11.36 -12.13
N SER A 2 -22.29 12.10 -11.08
CA SER A 2 -22.36 13.57 -11.10
C SER A 2 -21.44 14.16 -12.18
N LYS A 3 -21.70 15.38 -12.64
CA LYS A 3 -20.83 16.09 -13.59
C LYS A 3 -19.42 16.29 -13.01
N ILE A 4 -19.31 16.46 -11.69
CA ILE A 4 -18.05 16.63 -10.96
C ILE A 4 -17.24 15.32 -11.03
N THR A 5 -17.86 14.19 -10.67
CA THR A 5 -17.23 12.87 -10.74
C THR A 5 -16.71 12.56 -12.15
N ALA A 6 -17.51 12.80 -13.20
CA ALA A 6 -17.09 12.55 -14.57
C ALA A 6 -15.89 13.41 -15.00
N THR A 7 -15.85 14.67 -14.52
CA THR A 7 -14.75 15.60 -14.80
C THR A 7 -13.46 15.12 -14.13
N LEU A 8 -13.52 14.71 -12.85
CA LEU A 8 -12.36 14.21 -12.10
C LEU A 8 -11.68 13.04 -12.83
N PHE A 9 -12.45 12.03 -13.25
CA PHE A 9 -11.88 10.86 -13.93
C PHE A 9 -11.35 11.17 -15.33
N THR A 10 -11.99 12.10 -16.04
CA THR A 10 -11.49 12.57 -17.34
C THR A 10 -10.15 13.28 -17.21
N GLU A 11 -9.92 14.02 -16.11
CA GLU A 11 -8.63 14.67 -15.84
C GLU A 11 -7.51 13.65 -15.62
N PHE A 12 -7.76 12.61 -14.80
CA PHE A 12 -6.78 11.54 -14.60
C PHE A 12 -6.41 10.85 -15.93
N GLU A 13 -7.42 10.47 -16.73
CA GLU A 13 -7.18 9.80 -18.01
C GLU A 13 -6.38 10.67 -18.99
N LYS A 14 -6.69 11.97 -19.07
CA LYS A 14 -5.95 12.92 -19.90
C LYS A 14 -4.49 13.06 -19.45
N ASP A 15 -4.27 13.19 -18.15
CA ASP A 15 -2.93 13.35 -17.60
C ASP A 15 -2.09 12.09 -17.85
N LEU A 16 -2.66 10.90 -17.59
CA LEU A 16 -2.01 9.62 -17.89
C LEU A 16 -1.64 9.50 -19.38
N LEU A 17 -2.59 9.78 -20.29
CA LEU A 17 -2.36 9.69 -21.74
C LEU A 17 -1.28 10.65 -22.21
N LYS A 18 -1.32 11.89 -21.73
CA LYS A 18 -0.32 12.92 -22.03
C LYS A 18 1.07 12.45 -21.61
N ASN A 19 1.23 12.00 -20.36
CA ASN A 19 2.53 11.57 -19.85
C ASN A 19 3.07 10.32 -20.55
N MET A 20 2.21 9.34 -20.89
CA MET A 20 2.64 8.19 -21.68
C MET A 20 3.12 8.57 -23.09
N GLN A 21 2.56 9.64 -23.68
CA GLN A 21 3.00 10.16 -24.98
C GLN A 21 4.32 10.92 -24.87
N GLU A 22 4.44 11.81 -23.88
CA GLU A 22 5.63 12.65 -23.65
C GLU A 22 6.86 11.81 -23.29
N LEU A 23 6.68 10.69 -22.57
CA LEU A 23 7.76 9.76 -22.21
C LEU A 23 8.14 8.77 -23.33
N GLU A 24 7.50 8.84 -24.51
CA GLU A 24 7.75 7.94 -25.64
C GLU A 24 7.70 6.44 -25.28
N ILE A 25 6.75 6.07 -24.40
CA ILE A 25 6.65 4.72 -23.82
C ILE A 25 6.48 3.65 -24.91
N MET A 26 7.36 2.65 -24.91
CA MET A 26 7.30 1.51 -25.84
C MET A 26 6.05 0.66 -25.60
N LYS A 27 5.62 -0.10 -26.62
CA LYS A 27 4.41 -0.97 -26.54
C LYS A 27 4.42 -1.89 -25.31
N SER A 28 5.53 -2.58 -25.04
CA SER A 28 5.65 -3.52 -23.91
C SER A 28 5.67 -2.83 -22.53
N GLN A 29 6.05 -1.55 -22.47
CA GLN A 29 6.01 -0.73 -21.27
C GLN A 29 4.59 -0.20 -21.04
N LYS A 30 3.90 0.23 -22.11
CA LYS A 30 2.49 0.65 -22.06
C LYS A 30 1.58 -0.46 -21.57
N GLU A 31 1.76 -1.69 -22.08
CA GLU A 31 1.00 -2.85 -21.59
C GLU A 31 1.25 -3.13 -20.10
N TYR A 32 2.48 -2.90 -19.61
CA TYR A 32 2.81 -3.06 -18.20
C TYR A 32 2.15 -1.98 -17.32
N ILE A 33 2.22 -0.71 -17.72
CA ILE A 33 1.58 0.40 -17.00
C ILE A 33 0.07 0.16 -16.92
N LEU A 34 -0.57 -0.18 -18.04
CA LEU A 34 -2.03 -0.36 -18.09
C LEU A 34 -2.51 -1.60 -17.30
N LYS A 35 -1.66 -2.63 -17.14
CA LYS A 35 -1.94 -3.75 -16.22
C LYS A 35 -1.85 -3.38 -14.74
N ASN A 36 -1.07 -2.36 -14.40
CA ASN A 36 -0.83 -1.91 -13.02
C ASN A 36 -1.43 -0.53 -12.76
N ILE A 37 -2.43 -0.13 -13.55
CA ILE A 37 -2.99 1.24 -13.56
C ILE A 37 -3.62 1.66 -12.23
N ASN A 38 -4.02 0.69 -11.42
CA ASN A 38 -4.59 0.94 -10.10
C ASN A 38 -3.58 1.61 -9.15
N ILE A 39 -2.27 1.46 -9.39
CA ILE A 39 -1.22 2.12 -8.60
C ILE A 39 -1.26 3.65 -8.79
N PRO A 40 -1.04 4.20 -10.01
CA PRO A 40 -1.11 5.65 -10.22
C PRO A 40 -2.52 6.20 -9.97
N PHE A 41 -3.58 5.43 -10.27
CA PHE A 41 -4.95 5.85 -9.98
C PHE A 41 -5.18 6.04 -8.47
N ARG A 42 -4.73 5.10 -7.63
CA ARG A 42 -4.82 5.21 -6.17
C ARG A 42 -4.05 6.41 -5.64
N LYS A 43 -2.80 6.61 -6.10
CA LYS A 43 -1.99 7.77 -5.69
C LYS A 43 -2.72 9.07 -6.04
N TRP A 44 -3.16 9.23 -7.29
CA TRP A 44 -3.93 10.39 -7.74
C TRP A 44 -5.21 10.63 -6.92
N LEU A 45 -5.94 9.56 -6.58
CA LEU A 45 -7.23 9.62 -5.88
C LEU A 45 -7.10 10.25 -4.48
N TYR A 46 -5.95 10.08 -3.83
CA TYR A 46 -5.68 10.57 -2.47
C TYR A 46 -4.76 11.79 -2.42
N SER A 47 -4.09 12.16 -3.52
CA SER A 47 -3.30 13.38 -3.59
C SER A 47 -4.19 14.62 -3.77
N GLY A 48 -3.81 15.74 -3.13
CA GLY A 48 -4.50 17.02 -3.30
C GLY A 48 -4.37 17.59 -4.72
N LYS A 49 -5.34 18.39 -5.14
CA LYS A 49 -5.33 19.12 -6.42
C LYS A 49 -5.15 20.63 -6.23
N THR A 50 -3.91 21.13 -6.20
CA THR A 50 -3.51 22.56 -6.28
C THR A 50 -4.12 23.60 -5.31
N GLU A 51 -3.32 24.63 -5.05
CA GLU A 51 -3.51 25.72 -4.07
C GLU A 51 -4.76 26.61 -4.24
N SER A 52 -5.55 26.47 -5.31
CA SER A 52 -6.69 27.36 -5.59
C SER A 52 -8.08 26.77 -5.30
N ALA A 53 -8.15 25.52 -4.83
CA ALA A 53 -9.41 24.87 -4.44
C ALA A 53 -9.27 24.06 -3.14
N LYS A 54 -8.98 24.72 -2.02
CA LYS A 54 -9.01 24.13 -0.66
C LYS A 54 -8.29 22.77 -0.47
N GLY A 55 -7.31 22.41 -1.28
CA GLY A 55 -6.43 21.25 -1.01
C GLY A 55 -7.13 19.90 -0.78
N CYS A 56 -8.35 19.68 -1.30
CA CYS A 56 -9.07 18.42 -1.10
C CYS A 56 -8.66 17.35 -2.12
N ALA A 57 -8.51 16.12 -1.66
CA ALA A 57 -8.22 14.97 -2.53
C ALA A 57 -9.47 14.57 -3.35
N PRO A 58 -9.33 14.02 -4.57
CA PRO A 58 -10.46 13.53 -5.36
C PRO A 58 -11.39 12.58 -4.57
N PHE A 59 -10.84 11.73 -3.71
CA PHE A 59 -11.61 10.85 -2.84
C PHE A 59 -12.55 11.59 -1.88
N GLU A 60 -12.10 12.71 -1.30
CA GLU A 60 -12.92 13.53 -0.40
C GLU A 60 -14.09 14.19 -1.16
N ILE A 61 -13.84 14.63 -2.40
CA ILE A 61 -14.88 15.20 -3.27
C ILE A 61 -15.95 14.14 -3.57
N LEU A 62 -15.54 12.92 -3.90
CA LEU A 62 -16.47 11.81 -4.17
C LEU A 62 -17.30 11.47 -2.94
N ASN A 63 -16.68 11.34 -1.76
CA ASN A 63 -17.40 10.92 -0.55
C ASN A 63 -18.34 11.98 0.03
N ASN A 64 -18.16 13.25 -0.33
CA ASN A 64 -19.16 14.28 -0.02
C ASN A 64 -20.49 14.08 -0.78
N GLU A 65 -20.57 13.15 -1.75
CA GLU A 65 -21.78 12.85 -2.51
C GLU A 65 -22.65 11.70 -1.93
N VAL A 66 -22.25 11.04 -0.83
CA VAL A 66 -23.00 9.91 -0.22
C VAL A 66 -23.53 10.19 1.18
N GLU A 67 -24.49 9.36 1.60
CA GLU A 67 -25.04 9.38 2.95
C GLU A 67 -24.03 8.87 3.99
N SER A 68 -24.20 9.33 5.24
CA SER A 68 -23.41 8.88 6.40
C SER A 68 -23.52 7.35 6.56
N ASN A 69 -22.42 6.67 6.86
CA ASN A 69 -22.23 5.20 6.96
C ASN A 69 -21.87 4.45 5.66
N SER A 70 -21.68 5.16 4.55
CA SER A 70 -21.23 4.57 3.29
C SER A 70 -20.01 5.33 2.75
N VAL A 71 -19.20 4.64 1.95
CA VAL A 71 -18.08 5.23 1.22
C VAL A 71 -18.21 4.91 -0.26
N LEU A 72 -18.03 5.92 -1.12
CA LEU A 72 -17.89 5.73 -2.55
C LEU A 72 -16.47 5.28 -2.89
N PHE A 73 -16.36 4.06 -3.38
CA PHE A 73 -15.15 3.51 -3.93
C PHE A 73 -15.15 3.60 -5.46
N PRO A 74 -14.25 4.39 -6.06
CA PRO A 74 -14.09 4.41 -7.49
C PRO A 74 -13.19 3.26 -7.95
N LYS A 75 -13.66 2.51 -8.94
CA LYS A 75 -12.90 1.46 -9.62
C LYS A 75 -12.67 1.83 -11.07
N LEU A 76 -11.41 1.80 -11.47
CA LEU A 76 -10.98 1.99 -12.85
C LEU A 76 -10.86 0.63 -13.55
N HIS A 77 -11.59 0.44 -14.64
CA HIS A 77 -11.44 -0.70 -15.53
C HIS A 77 -10.79 -0.25 -16.85
N ILE A 78 -9.74 -0.94 -17.26
CA ILE A 78 -9.05 -0.69 -18.53
C ILE A 78 -9.27 -1.87 -19.48
N ASN A 79 -9.86 -1.59 -20.64
CA ASN A 79 -9.96 -2.56 -21.74
C ASN A 79 -8.89 -2.28 -22.78
N LEU A 80 -7.92 -3.17 -22.89
CA LEU A 80 -6.81 -3.09 -23.85
C LEU A 80 -7.17 -3.73 -25.20
N ASN A 81 -7.13 -2.95 -26.28
CA ASN A 81 -7.11 -3.49 -27.63
C ASN A 81 -5.66 -3.74 -28.06
N LYS A 82 -5.21 -4.99 -27.93
CA LYS A 82 -3.82 -5.41 -28.23
C LYS A 82 -3.41 -5.21 -29.70
N ILE A 83 -4.38 -5.25 -30.61
CA ILE A 83 -4.15 -5.12 -32.06
C ILE A 83 -3.87 -3.65 -32.40
N GLN A 84 -4.72 -2.75 -31.93
CA GLN A 84 -4.61 -1.32 -32.22
C GLN A 84 -3.71 -0.57 -31.22
N ASN A 85 -3.25 -1.24 -30.16
CA ASN A 85 -2.48 -0.64 -29.06
C ASN A 85 -3.21 0.56 -28.41
N THR A 86 -4.54 0.51 -28.43
CA THR A 86 -5.43 1.48 -27.80
C THR A 86 -6.03 0.88 -26.53
N PHE A 87 -6.54 1.74 -25.65
CA PHE A 87 -7.33 1.30 -24.51
C PHE A 87 -8.58 2.15 -24.36
N THR A 88 -9.58 1.60 -23.70
CA THR A 88 -10.73 2.37 -23.20
C THR A 88 -10.78 2.22 -21.70
N SER A 89 -11.10 3.32 -21.01
CA SER A 89 -11.31 3.31 -19.57
C SER A 89 -12.80 3.32 -19.25
N LYS A 90 -13.18 2.66 -18.15
CA LYS A 90 -14.52 2.75 -17.56
C LYS A 90 -14.38 2.91 -16.06
N TYR A 91 -14.96 3.98 -15.53
CA TYR A 91 -15.00 4.23 -14.10
C TYR A 91 -16.35 3.78 -13.54
N ASN A 92 -16.31 2.90 -12.55
CA ASN A 92 -17.48 2.47 -11.79
C ASN A 92 -17.36 3.01 -10.37
N LEU A 93 -18.44 3.55 -9.83
CA LEU A 93 -18.53 3.90 -8.41
C LEU A 93 -19.28 2.79 -7.69
N TYR A 94 -18.72 2.32 -6.59
CA TYR A 94 -19.33 1.35 -5.70
C TYR A 94 -19.59 2.00 -4.35
N GLU A 95 -20.79 1.83 -3.82
CA GLU A 95 -21.07 2.19 -2.45
C GLU A 95 -20.69 1.01 -1.54
N ILE A 96 -19.79 1.26 -0.60
CA ILE A 96 -19.28 0.27 0.35
C ILE A 96 -19.80 0.62 1.74
N SER A 97 -20.29 -0.39 2.45
CA SER A 97 -20.64 -0.33 3.87
C SER A 97 -19.98 -1.48 4.63
N THR A 98 -19.90 -1.37 5.96
CA THR A 98 -19.30 -2.38 6.84
C THR A 98 -19.93 -3.78 6.65
N ASP A 99 -21.26 -3.83 6.51
CA ASP A 99 -22.00 -5.08 6.35
C ASP A 99 -21.88 -5.68 4.94
N ASN A 100 -21.46 -4.90 3.95
CA ASN A 100 -21.29 -5.34 2.58
C ASN A 100 -19.91 -4.95 2.02
N HIS A 101 -18.87 -5.20 2.81
CA HIS A 101 -17.52 -4.82 2.45
C HIS A 101 -16.89 -5.80 1.44
N PRO A 102 -16.33 -5.34 0.30
CA PRO A 102 -15.77 -6.23 -0.74
C PRO A 102 -14.69 -7.19 -0.26
N MET A 103 -13.83 -6.77 0.67
CA MET A 103 -12.83 -7.65 1.30
C MET A 103 -13.45 -8.90 1.95
N VAL A 104 -14.67 -8.81 2.51
CA VAL A 104 -15.34 -9.96 3.12
C VAL A 104 -15.70 -10.97 2.03
N ASP A 105 -16.27 -10.51 0.93
CA ASP A 105 -16.66 -11.37 -0.19
C ASP A 105 -15.41 -11.99 -0.86
N ASP A 106 -14.35 -11.21 -1.04
CA ASP A 106 -13.06 -11.67 -1.56
C ASP A 106 -12.39 -12.69 -0.63
N SER A 107 -12.47 -12.50 0.70
CA SER A 107 -11.99 -13.52 1.66
C SER A 107 -12.74 -14.85 1.54
N ILE A 108 -14.06 -14.79 1.32
CA ILE A 108 -14.90 -15.98 1.15
C ILE A 108 -14.54 -16.70 -0.15
N LYS A 109 -14.36 -15.95 -1.25
CA LYS A 109 -13.90 -16.52 -2.54
C LYS A 109 -12.56 -17.22 -2.38
N LEU A 110 -11.59 -16.57 -1.76
CA LEU A 110 -10.25 -17.14 -1.54
C LEU A 110 -10.32 -18.45 -0.74
N LEU A 111 -11.04 -18.47 0.40
CA LEU A 111 -11.17 -19.65 1.25
C LEU A 111 -11.89 -20.81 0.53
N LYS A 112 -12.92 -20.51 -0.28
CA LYS A 112 -13.60 -21.53 -1.11
C LYS A 112 -12.65 -22.15 -2.12
N THR A 113 -11.83 -21.34 -2.78
CA THR A 113 -10.80 -21.82 -3.72
C THR A 113 -9.74 -22.67 -3.01
N LEU A 114 -9.35 -22.28 -1.79
CA LEU A 114 -8.42 -23.00 -0.92
C LEU A 114 -9.01 -24.23 -0.21
N SER A 115 -10.25 -24.64 -0.55
CA SER A 115 -10.78 -25.96 -0.18
C SER A 115 -9.89 -27.10 -0.69
N LYS A 116 -9.20 -26.86 -1.81
CA LYS A 116 -8.12 -27.70 -2.34
C LYS A 116 -6.77 -27.12 -1.96
N ARG A 117 -5.76 -27.99 -1.87
CA ARG A 117 -4.38 -27.59 -1.59
C ARG A 117 -3.81 -26.86 -2.81
N ILE A 118 -3.32 -25.64 -2.63
CA ILE A 118 -2.78 -24.79 -3.70
C ILE A 118 -1.28 -24.55 -3.48
N PRO A 119 -0.43 -24.72 -4.51
CA PRO A 119 0.99 -24.40 -4.43
C PRO A 119 1.26 -22.91 -4.16
N CYS A 120 2.26 -22.64 -3.31
CA CYS A 120 2.74 -21.29 -3.00
C CYS A 120 4.27 -21.24 -2.87
N SER A 121 4.81 -20.02 -2.94
CA SER A 121 6.22 -19.72 -2.68
C SER A 121 6.53 -19.84 -1.18
N LYS A 122 7.82 -19.76 -0.83
CA LYS A 122 8.24 -19.74 0.58
C LYS A 122 7.75 -18.50 1.35
N ASN A 123 7.39 -17.44 0.64
CA ASN A 123 6.88 -16.18 1.19
C ASN A 123 5.35 -16.11 1.12
N ASN A 124 4.68 -17.27 1.00
CA ASN A 124 3.22 -17.41 0.93
C ASN A 124 2.56 -16.81 -0.33
N THR A 125 3.35 -16.34 -1.31
CA THR A 125 2.86 -15.87 -2.60
C THR A 125 2.26 -17.02 -3.41
N LEU A 126 1.04 -16.86 -3.89
CA LEU A 126 0.42 -17.83 -4.81
C LEU A 126 1.18 -17.88 -6.15
N LEU A 127 1.31 -19.07 -6.74
CA LEU A 127 2.02 -19.24 -8.02
C LEU A 127 1.20 -18.66 -9.20
N GLY A 128 1.91 -18.21 -10.23
CA GLY A 128 1.41 -17.25 -11.23
C GLY A 128 0.06 -17.55 -11.89
N GLN A 129 -0.18 -18.78 -12.37
CA GLN A 129 -1.44 -19.07 -13.07
C GLN A 129 -2.65 -19.02 -12.12
N THR A 130 -2.52 -19.56 -10.91
CA THR A 130 -3.57 -19.48 -9.89
C THR A 130 -3.75 -18.06 -9.39
N LYS A 131 -2.65 -17.31 -9.21
CA LYS A 131 -2.66 -15.92 -8.76
C LYS A 131 -3.41 -15.02 -9.76
N ALA A 132 -3.14 -15.18 -11.06
CA ALA A 132 -3.81 -14.40 -12.12
C ALA A 132 -5.32 -14.65 -12.13
N THR A 133 -5.75 -15.93 -12.17
CA THR A 133 -7.18 -16.28 -12.16
C THR A 133 -7.91 -15.76 -10.93
N LEU A 134 -7.33 -15.90 -9.74
CA LEU A 134 -7.95 -15.39 -8.52
C LEU A 134 -8.04 -13.86 -8.53
N THR A 135 -6.99 -13.16 -8.96
CA THR A 135 -6.98 -11.69 -8.99
C THR A 135 -8.09 -11.13 -9.89
N ASP A 136 -8.32 -11.75 -11.05
CA ASP A 136 -9.39 -11.33 -11.98
C ASP A 136 -10.81 -11.52 -11.41
N GLU A 137 -10.97 -12.39 -10.40
CA GLU A 137 -12.26 -12.63 -9.72
C GLU A 137 -12.46 -11.78 -8.45
N MET A 138 -11.41 -11.11 -7.97
CA MET A 138 -11.44 -10.26 -6.78
C MET A 138 -12.02 -8.88 -7.11
N PHE A 139 -12.60 -8.22 -6.10
CA PHE A 139 -13.01 -6.83 -6.23
C PHE A 139 -11.80 -5.92 -6.40
N PHE A 140 -10.77 -6.12 -5.59
CA PHE A 140 -9.49 -5.39 -5.72
C PHE A 140 -8.57 -6.15 -6.68
N GLU A 141 -8.54 -5.69 -7.93
CA GLU A 141 -7.72 -6.23 -9.02
C GLU A 141 -6.26 -5.75 -8.89
N ASP A 142 -5.61 -6.12 -7.78
CA ASP A 142 -4.20 -5.81 -7.47
C ASP A 142 -3.46 -7.09 -7.05
N ALA A 143 -2.33 -7.38 -7.69
CA ALA A 143 -1.50 -8.54 -7.37
C ALA A 143 -0.95 -8.50 -5.92
N SER A 144 -0.73 -7.30 -5.38
CA SER A 144 -0.30 -7.07 -3.99
C SER A 144 -1.44 -7.30 -2.99
N TYR A 145 -2.69 -7.02 -3.39
CA TYR A 145 -3.87 -7.26 -2.57
C TYR A 145 -4.06 -8.75 -2.26
N LEU A 146 -3.92 -9.63 -3.25
CA LEU A 146 -4.11 -11.07 -3.02
C LEU A 146 -3.06 -11.66 -2.07
N ASP A 147 -1.81 -11.20 -2.16
CA ASP A 147 -0.74 -11.61 -1.23
C ASP A 147 -1.03 -11.07 0.18
N TYR A 148 -1.47 -9.81 0.28
CA TYR A 148 -1.90 -9.20 1.53
C TYR A 148 -3.05 -9.99 2.19
N LEU A 149 -4.12 -10.27 1.44
CA LEU A 149 -5.27 -11.04 1.92
C LEU A 149 -4.85 -12.44 2.36
N THR A 150 -3.96 -13.10 1.60
CA THR A 150 -3.41 -14.41 1.97
C THR A 150 -2.65 -14.35 3.30
N ASN A 151 -1.85 -13.32 3.52
CA ASN A 151 -1.15 -13.12 4.80
C ASN A 151 -2.12 -12.84 5.95
N LEU A 152 -3.20 -12.10 5.74
CA LEU A 152 -4.25 -11.94 6.77
C LEU A 152 -4.89 -13.28 7.15
N MET A 153 -5.18 -14.13 6.17
CA MET A 153 -5.74 -15.47 6.43
C MET A 153 -4.77 -16.34 7.24
N LEU A 154 -3.46 -16.23 6.99
CA LEU A 154 -2.43 -16.92 7.77
C LEU A 154 -2.37 -16.39 9.21
N THR A 155 -2.38 -15.06 9.40
CA THR A 155 -2.40 -14.42 10.73
C THR A 155 -3.60 -14.88 11.55
N LEU A 156 -4.77 -15.04 10.92
CA LEU A 156 -5.98 -15.55 11.56
C LEU A 156 -6.03 -17.09 11.70
N ASN A 157 -5.01 -17.81 11.20
CA ASN A 157 -4.98 -19.27 11.10
C ASN A 157 -6.17 -19.86 10.32
N LEU A 158 -6.74 -19.11 9.36
CA LEU A 158 -7.84 -19.59 8.49
C LEU A 158 -7.33 -20.51 7.38
N ILE A 159 -6.04 -20.40 7.08
CA ILE A 159 -5.34 -21.26 6.14
C ILE A 159 -4.06 -21.78 6.79
N GLU A 160 -3.67 -22.99 6.41
CA GLU A 160 -2.49 -23.69 6.90
C GLU A 160 -1.49 -23.90 5.79
N ARG A 161 -0.21 -23.78 6.15
CA ARG A 161 0.91 -24.09 5.26
C ARG A 161 1.35 -25.53 5.42
N HIS A 162 1.56 -26.20 4.30
CA HIS A 162 2.08 -27.54 4.22
C HIS A 162 3.38 -27.55 3.42
N THR A 163 4.48 -27.64 4.14
CA THR A 163 5.83 -27.78 3.59
C THR A 163 6.14 -29.26 3.35
N LYS A 164 6.48 -29.62 2.11
CA LYS A 164 6.95 -30.98 1.77
C LYS A 164 8.46 -30.94 1.55
N LYS A 165 9.21 -31.76 2.29
CA LYS A 165 10.69 -31.86 2.19
C LYS A 165 11.21 -32.13 0.77
N THR A 166 10.41 -32.76 -0.09
CA THR A 166 10.78 -33.15 -1.47
C THR A 166 10.18 -32.27 -2.56
N SER A 167 9.39 -31.25 -2.20
CA SER A 167 8.71 -30.38 -3.15
C SER A 167 9.49 -29.09 -3.36
N LYS A 168 9.56 -28.61 -4.61
CA LYS A 168 10.10 -27.27 -4.93
C LYS A 168 9.26 -26.14 -4.32
N TYR A 169 7.98 -26.41 -4.05
CA TYR A 169 7.01 -25.42 -3.57
C TYR A 169 6.31 -25.88 -2.30
N ASP A 170 5.95 -24.92 -1.48
CA ASP A 170 5.02 -25.16 -0.38
C ASP A 170 3.60 -25.13 -0.90
N SER A 171 2.64 -25.40 -0.02
CA SER A 171 1.25 -25.32 -0.38
C SER A 171 0.41 -24.82 0.77
N ILE A 172 -0.69 -24.16 0.46
CA ILE A 172 -1.67 -23.68 1.44
C ILE A 172 -3.02 -24.36 1.23
N LYS A 173 -3.78 -24.51 2.31
CA LYS A 173 -5.14 -25.04 2.32
C LYS A 173 -5.95 -24.38 3.44
N ILE A 174 -7.26 -24.30 3.29
CA ILE A 174 -8.17 -23.93 4.38
C ILE A 174 -8.00 -24.83 5.62
N SER A 175 -7.97 -24.23 6.80
CA SER A 175 -7.94 -24.91 8.11
C SER A 175 -9.36 -25.16 8.63
N GLU A 176 -9.50 -25.82 9.78
CA GLU A 176 -10.82 -25.91 10.46
C GLU A 176 -11.33 -24.53 10.90
N LYS A 177 -10.46 -23.67 11.45
CA LYS A 177 -10.81 -22.27 11.75
C LYS A 177 -11.27 -21.51 10.50
N GLY A 178 -10.70 -21.81 9.34
CA GLY A 178 -11.15 -21.27 8.06
C GLY A 178 -12.58 -21.65 7.73
N LYS A 179 -12.98 -22.90 8.01
CA LYS A 179 -14.37 -23.35 7.83
C LYS A 179 -15.30 -22.69 8.84
N GLU A 180 -14.90 -22.57 10.10
CA GLU A 180 -15.66 -21.86 11.14
C GLU A 180 -15.88 -20.40 10.75
N TYR A 181 -14.84 -19.72 10.25
CA TYR A 181 -14.92 -18.35 9.76
C TYR A 181 -15.99 -18.17 8.68
N LEU A 182 -16.13 -19.13 7.76
CA LEU A 182 -17.17 -19.08 6.73
C LEU A 182 -18.59 -19.06 7.32
N THR A 183 -18.81 -19.54 8.54
CA THR A 183 -20.11 -19.53 9.23
C THR A 183 -20.44 -18.22 9.95
N LEU A 184 -19.46 -17.33 10.16
CA LEU A 184 -19.65 -16.05 10.85
C LEU A 184 -20.56 -15.08 10.06
N SER A 185 -21.13 -14.06 10.70
CA SER A 185 -21.78 -12.95 9.99
C SER A 185 -20.77 -12.14 9.17
N LYS A 186 -21.22 -11.40 8.14
CA LYS A 186 -20.33 -10.52 7.34
C LYS A 186 -19.61 -9.48 8.23
N ALA A 187 -20.32 -8.87 9.17
CA ALA A 187 -19.74 -7.94 10.16
C ALA A 187 -18.62 -8.58 11.00
N ASN A 188 -18.83 -9.80 11.52
CA ASN A 188 -17.80 -10.48 12.32
C ASN A 188 -16.60 -10.91 11.48
N LYS A 189 -16.83 -11.30 10.21
CA LYS A 189 -15.75 -11.54 9.25
C LYS A 189 -14.91 -10.28 9.03
N PHE A 190 -15.56 -9.15 8.78
CA PHE A 190 -14.89 -7.86 8.59
C PHE A 190 -14.04 -7.46 9.82
N LYS A 191 -14.62 -7.55 11.03
CA LYS A 191 -13.91 -7.26 12.28
C LYS A 191 -12.68 -8.15 12.48
N ALA A 192 -12.78 -9.45 12.16
CA ALA A 192 -11.65 -10.37 12.24
C ALA A 192 -10.54 -10.01 11.23
N LEU A 193 -10.90 -9.69 9.98
CA LEU A 193 -9.93 -9.25 8.96
C LEU A 193 -9.21 -7.97 9.37
N ARG A 194 -9.96 -7.00 9.92
CA ARG A 194 -9.41 -5.73 10.39
C ARG A 194 -8.44 -5.93 11.55
N ALA A 195 -8.79 -6.73 12.55
CA ALA A 195 -7.88 -7.06 13.66
C ALA A 195 -6.59 -7.76 13.17
N ALA A 196 -6.72 -8.68 12.21
CA ALA A 196 -5.59 -9.33 11.58
C ALA A 196 -4.70 -8.35 10.81
N ALA A 197 -5.29 -7.37 10.14
CA ALA A 197 -4.58 -6.31 9.43
C ALA A 197 -3.75 -5.46 10.39
N ILE A 198 -4.31 -5.11 11.55
CA ILE A 198 -3.60 -4.34 12.58
C ILE A 198 -2.40 -5.15 13.08
N SER A 199 -2.65 -6.41 13.44
CA SER A 199 -1.60 -7.33 13.91
C SER A 199 -0.50 -7.55 12.88
N TYR A 200 -0.88 -7.74 11.61
CA TYR A 200 0.06 -7.97 10.51
C TYR A 200 0.91 -6.73 10.21
N ALA A 201 0.29 -5.54 10.13
CA ALA A 201 1.01 -4.27 9.94
C ALA A 201 2.02 -4.04 11.08
N SER A 202 1.59 -4.27 12.33
CA SER A 202 2.46 -4.17 13.52
C SER A 202 3.67 -5.08 13.41
N TYR A 203 3.43 -6.34 13.04
CA TYR A 203 4.48 -7.35 12.90
C TYR A 203 5.47 -6.98 11.78
N GLN A 204 5.00 -6.55 10.61
CA GLN A 204 5.88 -6.18 9.48
C GLN A 204 6.79 -5.02 9.84
N LEU A 205 6.22 -3.93 10.40
CA LEU A 205 6.99 -2.75 10.80
C LEU A 205 8.01 -3.09 11.89
N LYS A 206 7.60 -3.85 12.91
CA LYS A 206 8.51 -4.30 13.97
C LYS A 206 9.62 -5.19 13.42
N SER A 207 9.29 -6.15 12.56
CA SER A 207 10.26 -7.07 11.96
C SER A 207 11.33 -6.33 11.16
N GLU A 208 10.96 -5.29 10.41
CA GLU A 208 11.93 -4.51 9.64
C GLU A 208 12.85 -3.68 10.55
N LEU A 209 12.27 -2.97 11.51
CA LEU A 209 13.04 -2.15 12.45
C LEU A 209 14.05 -3.00 13.23
N ILE A 210 13.68 -4.23 13.60
CA ILE A 210 14.58 -5.18 14.25
C ILE A 210 15.63 -5.73 13.28
N SER A 211 15.23 -6.15 12.08
CA SER A 211 16.15 -6.76 11.11
C SER A 211 17.27 -5.81 10.70
N LYS A 212 16.96 -4.51 10.59
CA LYS A 212 17.92 -3.46 10.23
C LYS A 212 18.52 -2.73 11.44
N GLY A 213 18.10 -3.05 12.68
CA GLY A 213 18.53 -2.37 13.90
C GLY A 213 20.04 -2.45 14.20
N ASN A 214 20.71 -3.56 13.90
CA ASN A 214 22.17 -3.70 14.09
C ASN A 214 22.98 -2.83 13.11
N MET A 215 22.51 -2.75 11.86
CA MET A 215 23.10 -1.87 10.84
C MET A 215 22.88 -0.41 11.22
N LEU A 216 21.68 -0.08 11.70
CA LEU A 216 21.33 1.26 12.16
C LEU A 216 22.24 1.74 13.30
N ALA A 217 22.43 0.90 14.33
CA ALA A 217 23.32 1.23 15.44
C ALA A 217 24.75 1.56 14.95
N THR A 218 25.27 0.76 14.02
CA THR A 218 26.62 0.97 13.44
C THR A 218 26.70 2.30 12.68
N LEU A 219 25.68 2.65 11.90
CA LEU A 219 25.65 3.89 11.11
C LEU A 219 25.50 5.13 11.99
N LEU A 220 24.71 5.04 13.06
CA LEU A 220 24.53 6.12 14.03
C LEU A 220 25.82 6.41 14.80
N GLU A 221 26.54 5.37 15.23
CA GLU A 221 27.86 5.52 15.86
C GLU A 221 28.84 6.26 14.94
N ARG A 222 28.92 5.88 13.66
CA ARG A 222 29.80 6.53 12.67
C ARG A 222 29.43 7.99 12.41
N ASN A 223 28.16 8.36 12.59
CA ASN A 223 27.67 9.72 12.43
C ASN A 223 27.73 10.58 13.70
N ASN A 224 28.35 10.08 14.78
CA ASN A 224 28.39 10.73 16.09
C ASN A 224 26.99 10.99 16.68
N GLU A 225 26.01 10.15 16.35
CA GLU A 225 24.68 10.21 16.96
C GLU A 225 24.65 9.43 18.27
N LYS A 226 23.79 9.86 19.20
CA LYS A 226 23.57 9.13 20.46
C LYS A 226 22.73 7.88 20.17
N VAL A 227 23.36 6.71 20.17
CA VAL A 227 22.64 5.44 20.13
C VAL A 227 21.92 5.23 21.46
N SER A 228 20.60 5.30 21.43
CA SER A 228 19.74 4.84 22.53
C SER A 228 19.95 3.33 22.71
N ALA A 229 20.47 2.91 23.86
CA ALA A 229 20.92 1.54 24.15
C ALA A 229 19.80 0.46 24.16
N SER A 230 18.60 0.78 23.71
CA SER A 230 17.46 -0.14 23.76
C SER A 230 16.59 -0.02 22.51
N ILE A 231 16.99 -0.64 21.41
CA ILE A 231 16.04 -1.16 20.40
C ILE A 231 15.30 -2.36 21.03
N THR A 232 14.64 -2.17 22.17
CA THR A 232 13.87 -3.21 22.86
C THR A 232 12.43 -2.80 23.11
N MET A 233 11.97 -1.68 22.53
CA MET A 233 10.59 -1.23 22.75
C MET A 233 9.59 -1.88 21.80
N ASP A 234 8.45 -2.27 22.36
CA ASP A 234 7.22 -2.48 21.60
C ASP A 234 6.72 -1.12 21.07
N PHE A 235 7.39 -0.60 20.03
CA PHE A 235 7.03 0.66 19.35
C PHE A 235 5.59 0.66 18.82
N PHE A 236 5.06 -0.54 18.58
CA PHE A 236 3.74 -0.79 18.05
C PHE A 236 3.04 -1.80 18.96
N SER A 237 2.07 -1.31 19.74
CA SER A 237 1.05 -2.16 20.36
C SER A 237 -0.25 -2.00 19.58
N GLU A 238 -1.09 -3.03 19.65
CA GLU A 238 -2.47 -2.96 19.13
C GLU A 238 -3.21 -1.75 19.72
N GLU A 239 -2.94 -1.39 20.98
CA GLU A 239 -3.51 -0.21 21.65
C GLU A 239 -3.04 1.11 21.01
N LYS A 240 -1.74 1.28 20.76
CA LYS A 240 -1.21 2.50 20.09
C LYS A 240 -1.75 2.62 18.66
N LEU A 241 -1.83 1.52 17.91
CA LEU A 241 -2.39 1.52 16.56
C LEU A 241 -3.89 1.76 16.56
N ASN A 242 -4.64 1.18 17.50
CA ASN A 242 -6.07 1.46 17.65
C ASN A 242 -6.31 2.92 18.05
N SER A 243 -5.45 3.51 18.88
CA SER A 243 -5.50 4.93 19.20
C SER A 243 -5.31 5.80 17.95
N LEU A 244 -4.32 5.49 17.11
CA LEU A 244 -4.13 6.15 15.81
C LEU A 244 -5.37 5.99 14.91
N LEU A 245 -5.89 4.76 14.79
CA LEU A 245 -7.03 4.45 13.94
C LEU A 245 -8.37 5.02 14.44
N SER A 246 -8.46 5.43 15.72
CA SER A 246 -9.68 5.98 16.33
C SER A 246 -9.71 7.51 16.37
N SER A 247 -8.59 8.18 16.09
CA SER A 247 -8.56 9.64 16.00
C SER A 247 -9.17 10.12 14.68
N LYS A 248 -9.99 11.17 14.74
CA LYS A 248 -10.57 11.79 13.54
C LYS A 248 -9.53 12.47 12.65
N ASN A 249 -8.43 12.93 13.23
CA ASN A 249 -7.29 13.51 12.52
C ASN A 249 -6.00 12.99 13.15
N VAL A 250 -5.16 12.32 12.37
CA VAL A 250 -3.84 11.84 12.78
C VAL A 250 -2.79 12.64 12.03
N ASP A 251 -1.88 13.27 12.74
CA ASP A 251 -0.64 13.81 12.18
C ASP A 251 0.38 12.68 12.12
N LEU A 252 0.69 12.22 10.90
CA LEU A 252 1.64 11.14 10.70
C LEU A 252 3.09 11.63 10.80
N GLU A 253 3.36 12.90 10.52
CA GLU A 253 4.72 13.44 10.68
C GLU A 253 5.15 13.39 12.14
N ALA A 254 4.28 13.83 13.04
CA ALA A 254 4.51 13.75 14.48
C ALA A 254 4.69 12.30 14.96
N TYR A 255 3.94 11.36 14.38
CA TYR A 255 4.06 9.94 14.70
C TYR A 255 5.41 9.35 14.26
N TYR A 256 5.86 9.67 13.04
CA TYR A 256 7.19 9.27 12.59
C TYR A 256 8.28 9.87 13.46
N ASP A 257 8.17 11.15 13.82
CA ASP A 257 9.12 11.81 14.70
C ASP A 257 9.21 11.11 16.06
N GLU A 258 8.10 10.64 16.65
CA GLU A 258 8.12 9.83 17.88
C GLU A 258 8.95 8.53 17.69
N ILE A 259 8.70 7.80 16.59
CA ILE A 259 9.41 6.54 16.29
C ILE A 259 10.91 6.77 16.13
N PHE A 260 11.30 7.74 15.29
CA PHE A 260 12.70 8.01 14.97
C PHE A 260 13.46 8.60 16.16
N ASN A 261 12.83 9.47 16.95
CA ASN A 261 13.43 9.99 18.17
C ASN A 261 13.77 8.88 19.18
N CYS A 262 12.91 7.86 19.30
CA CYS A 262 13.18 6.76 20.23
C CYS A 262 14.40 5.91 19.85
N ILE A 263 14.75 5.85 18.57
CA ILE A 263 15.96 5.19 18.06
C ILE A 263 17.15 6.14 17.87
N GLY A 264 17.04 7.38 18.36
CA GLY A 264 18.12 8.37 18.35
C GLY A 264 18.33 9.06 17.00
N ILE A 265 17.31 9.10 16.15
CA ILE A 265 17.37 9.69 14.81
C ILE A 265 16.56 10.97 14.75
N ASP A 266 17.24 12.09 14.46
CA ASP A 266 16.58 13.32 14.01
C ASP A 266 16.17 13.16 12.54
N ARG A 267 14.92 12.74 12.32
CA ARG A 267 14.37 12.51 10.97
C ARG A 267 14.58 13.74 10.06
N MET A 268 14.30 14.93 10.56
CA MET A 268 14.33 16.17 9.77
C MET A 268 15.74 16.51 9.30
N LYS A 269 16.77 16.26 10.12
CA LYS A 269 18.17 16.40 9.72
C LYS A 269 18.49 15.59 8.47
N TYR A 270 18.07 14.32 8.42
CA TYR A 270 18.39 13.42 7.30
C TYR A 270 17.50 13.64 6.08
N VAL A 271 16.23 13.98 6.25
CA VAL A 271 15.34 14.37 5.14
C VAL A 271 15.88 15.59 4.42
N ASN A 272 16.33 16.62 5.16
CA ASN A 272 16.95 17.80 4.59
C ASN A 272 18.27 17.47 3.87
N TYR A 273 19.06 16.54 4.42
CA TYR A 273 20.28 16.07 3.78
C TYR A 273 19.99 15.40 2.44
N PHE A 274 19.05 14.44 2.40
CA PHE A 274 18.63 13.77 1.17
C PHE A 274 18.21 14.76 0.10
N ASN A 275 17.32 15.71 0.43
CA ASN A 275 16.86 16.72 -0.53
C ASN A 275 18.00 17.58 -1.09
N SER A 276 19.06 17.81 -0.32
CA SER A 276 20.22 18.62 -0.73
C SER A 276 21.26 17.87 -1.57
N GLN A 277 21.30 16.53 -1.49
CA GLN A 277 22.32 15.70 -2.12
C GLN A 277 21.76 14.79 -3.22
N SER A 278 20.48 14.42 -3.19
CA SER A 278 19.88 13.45 -4.11
C SER A 278 20.00 13.87 -5.58
N ALA A 279 19.91 15.17 -5.87
CA ALA A 279 20.09 15.72 -7.21
C ALA A 279 21.54 15.67 -7.73
N LYS A 280 22.52 15.32 -6.88
CA LYS A 280 23.96 15.26 -7.21
C LYS A 280 24.49 13.83 -7.29
N LEU A 281 23.63 12.83 -7.10
CA LEU A 281 24.03 11.43 -7.17
C LEU A 281 24.09 10.99 -8.64
N ASP A 282 25.28 10.55 -9.05
CA ASP A 282 25.47 9.92 -10.36
C ASP A 282 24.93 8.48 -10.36
N SER A 283 24.97 7.80 -9.20
CA SER A 283 24.35 6.49 -8.99
C SER A 283 23.86 6.27 -7.54
N LEU A 284 23.01 5.27 -7.34
CA LEU A 284 22.60 4.80 -6.01
C LEU A 284 23.75 4.14 -5.24
N GLU A 285 24.74 3.58 -5.94
CA GLU A 285 25.91 2.94 -5.32
C GLU A 285 26.73 3.98 -4.53
N ASP A 286 26.84 5.19 -5.07
CA ASP A 286 27.46 6.34 -4.39
C ASP A 286 26.71 6.74 -3.11
N ALA A 287 25.40 6.48 -3.06
CA ALA A 287 24.59 6.75 -1.87
C ALA A 287 24.89 5.79 -0.71
N PHE A 288 25.42 4.60 -1.00
CA PHE A 288 25.81 3.61 -0.01
C PHE A 288 27.20 3.87 0.59
N GLU A 289 27.98 4.79 0.01
CA GLU A 289 29.29 5.21 0.53
C GLU A 289 29.19 6.40 1.50
N ASP A 290 28.09 7.17 1.45
CA ASP A 290 27.79 8.25 2.37
C ASP A 290 26.83 7.78 3.47
N ASP A 291 27.34 7.55 4.69
CA ASP A 291 26.54 7.08 5.82
C ASP A 291 25.32 7.98 6.12
N LYS A 292 25.37 9.30 5.87
CA LYS A 292 24.21 10.21 6.09
C LYS A 292 23.15 10.03 5.03
N LEU A 293 23.57 9.87 3.79
CA LEU A 293 22.65 9.64 2.68
C LEU A 293 22.01 8.25 2.80
N PHE A 294 22.80 7.25 3.19
CA PHE A 294 22.30 5.93 3.53
C PHE A 294 21.25 6.00 4.65
N LEU A 295 21.54 6.72 5.75
CA LEU A 295 20.58 6.90 6.84
C LEU A 295 19.29 7.59 6.38
N ALA A 296 19.39 8.54 5.44
CA ALA A 296 18.23 9.19 4.87
C ALA A 296 17.38 8.26 3.99
N ILE A 297 18.02 7.42 3.16
CA ILE A 297 17.33 6.37 2.40
C ILE A 297 16.65 5.39 3.35
N TYR A 298 17.33 4.98 4.41
CA TYR A 298 16.76 4.07 5.41
C TYR A 298 15.51 4.63 6.12
N ILE A 299 15.50 5.93 6.42
CA ILE A 299 14.31 6.62 6.96
C ILE A 299 13.15 6.54 5.96
N MET A 300 13.41 6.81 4.68
CA MET A 300 12.40 6.72 3.63
C MET A 300 11.86 5.29 3.49
N ASP A 301 12.71 4.27 3.61
CA ASP A 301 12.29 2.85 3.56
C ASP A 301 11.27 2.52 4.65
N ILE A 302 11.54 2.95 5.89
CA ILE A 302 10.62 2.71 7.00
C ILE A 302 9.27 3.40 6.75
N GLN A 303 9.30 4.63 6.24
CA GLN A 303 8.09 5.36 5.90
C GLN A 303 7.31 4.67 4.77
N ASN A 304 8.01 4.17 3.74
CA ASN A 304 7.41 3.41 2.63
C ASN A 304 6.78 2.10 3.12
N MET A 305 7.40 1.42 4.08
CA MET A 305 6.82 0.24 4.69
C MET A 305 5.56 0.54 5.49
N PHE A 306 5.53 1.66 6.19
CA PHE A 306 4.31 2.12 6.86
C PHE A 306 3.20 2.40 5.84
N ASP A 307 3.52 3.08 4.73
CA ASP A 307 2.53 3.31 3.67
C ASP A 307 2.03 1.98 3.07
N THR A 308 2.93 1.05 2.78
CA THR A 308 2.62 -0.23 2.12
C THR A 308 1.82 -1.18 3.01
N HIS A 309 2.16 -1.27 4.30
CA HIS A 309 1.58 -2.27 5.21
C HIS A 309 0.47 -1.72 6.11
N PHE A 310 0.38 -0.39 6.25
CA PHE A 310 -0.64 0.25 7.08
C PHE A 310 -1.50 1.23 6.27
N VAL A 311 -0.93 2.31 5.73
CA VAL A 311 -1.76 3.35 5.09
C VAL A 311 -2.57 2.77 3.92
N THR A 312 -1.91 2.12 2.97
CA THR A 312 -2.54 1.54 1.78
C THR A 312 -3.64 0.55 2.17
N PRO A 313 -3.41 -0.47 3.03
CA PRO A 313 -4.47 -1.39 3.40
C PRO A 313 -5.65 -0.73 4.10
N PHE A 314 -5.41 0.13 5.08
CA PHE A 314 -6.49 0.71 5.86
C PHE A 314 -7.24 1.81 5.10
N SER A 315 -6.58 2.55 4.20
CA SER A 315 -7.24 3.56 3.36
C SER A 315 -7.92 2.99 2.13
N TYR A 316 -7.31 1.99 1.47
CA TYR A 316 -7.73 1.52 0.15
C TYR A 316 -8.43 0.16 0.18
N TYR A 317 -8.09 -0.73 1.11
CA TYR A 317 -8.79 -2.02 1.22
C TYR A 317 -9.89 -1.96 2.26
N PHE A 318 -9.65 -1.41 3.45
CA PHE A 318 -10.66 -1.32 4.51
C PHE A 318 -11.50 -0.05 4.47
N MET A 319 -11.00 1.02 3.83
CA MET A 319 -11.64 2.34 3.80
C MET A 319 -11.83 2.97 5.19
N ASP A 320 -10.95 2.70 6.16
CA ASP A 320 -11.02 3.23 7.53
C ASP A 320 -10.68 4.73 7.61
N PHE A 321 -9.80 5.21 6.73
CA PHE A 321 -9.38 6.61 6.70
C PHE A 321 -8.95 7.06 5.30
N ILE A 322 -8.89 8.37 5.11
CA ILE A 322 -8.41 9.04 3.91
C ILE A 322 -7.01 9.60 4.21
N PRO A 323 -5.96 9.14 3.51
CA PRO A 323 -4.63 9.72 3.64
C PRO A 323 -4.56 11.05 2.89
N LYS A 324 -3.83 12.01 3.48
CA LYS A 324 -3.51 13.29 2.87
C LYS A 324 -2.02 13.34 2.60
N TYR A 325 -1.67 13.49 1.34
CA TYR A 325 -0.28 13.63 0.90
C TYR A 325 0.09 15.12 0.79
N SER A 326 1.31 15.47 1.19
CA SER A 326 1.83 16.85 1.09
C SER A 326 2.20 17.26 -0.32
N ALA A 327 2.54 16.28 -1.16
CA ALA A 327 2.90 16.50 -2.55
C ALA A 327 1.69 16.29 -3.49
N GLU A 328 1.64 17.10 -4.54
CA GLU A 328 0.74 16.88 -5.66
C GLU A 328 1.09 15.59 -6.38
N PHE A 329 0.07 14.93 -6.94
CA PHE A 329 0.29 13.75 -7.76
C PHE A 329 1.07 14.12 -9.03
N ASN A 330 2.26 13.54 -9.20
CA ASN A 330 3.02 13.62 -10.42
C ASN A 330 2.90 12.32 -11.22
N CYS A 331 2.11 12.35 -12.29
CA CYS A 331 1.89 11.19 -13.14
C CYS A 331 3.16 10.74 -13.87
N GLN A 332 4.00 11.68 -14.30
CA GLN A 332 5.25 11.39 -15.02
C GLN A 332 6.20 10.58 -14.14
N SER A 333 6.48 11.08 -12.93
CA SER A 333 7.35 10.41 -11.95
C SER A 333 6.82 9.04 -11.60
N THR A 334 5.50 8.91 -11.35
CA THR A 334 4.89 7.63 -11.02
C THR A 334 5.02 6.61 -12.16
N ILE A 335 4.84 7.04 -13.43
CA ILE A 335 5.04 6.15 -14.59
C ILE A 335 6.50 5.70 -14.67
N MET A 336 7.45 6.64 -14.51
CA MET A 336 8.87 6.31 -14.56
C MET A 336 9.28 5.31 -13.48
N GLU A 337 8.78 5.48 -12.26
CA GLU A 337 8.97 4.53 -11.15
C GLU A 337 8.47 3.13 -11.51
N MET A 338 7.25 3.02 -12.04
CA MET A 338 6.69 1.72 -12.45
C MET A 338 7.59 1.03 -13.50
N LEU A 339 8.14 1.78 -14.45
CA LEU A 339 9.01 1.23 -15.48
C LEU A 339 10.38 0.83 -14.94
N LEU A 340 10.93 1.63 -14.03
CA LEU A 340 12.13 1.26 -13.31
C LEU A 340 11.91 -0.01 -12.47
N GLU A 341 10.72 -0.23 -11.89
CA GLU A 341 10.43 -1.42 -11.06
C GLU A 341 10.38 -2.67 -11.91
N LYS A 342 9.78 -2.55 -13.10
CA LYS A 342 9.74 -3.61 -14.10
C LYS A 342 11.15 -4.03 -14.52
N ASP A 343 12.04 -3.06 -14.73
CA ASP A 343 13.39 -3.31 -15.26
C ASP A 343 14.40 -3.64 -14.14
N ASN A 344 14.18 -3.15 -12.91
CA ASN A 344 15.01 -3.41 -11.74
C ASN A 344 14.20 -3.33 -10.43
N LYS A 345 13.65 -4.49 -10.01
CA LYS A 345 12.85 -4.62 -8.77
C LYS A 345 13.48 -4.03 -7.52
N ARG A 346 14.81 -4.00 -7.44
CA ARG A 346 15.55 -3.55 -6.25
C ARG A 346 15.71 -2.02 -6.18
N MET A 347 15.58 -1.31 -7.31
CA MET A 347 15.75 0.15 -7.37
C MET A 347 14.49 0.93 -6.99
N CYS A 348 13.30 0.34 -7.07
CA CYS A 348 12.02 1.07 -6.96
C CYS A 348 11.35 1.01 -5.59
N GLU A 349 11.91 0.23 -4.65
CA GLU A 349 11.48 0.29 -3.25
C GLU A 349 11.86 1.65 -2.60
N HIS A 350 12.74 2.43 -3.24
CA HIS A 350 13.42 3.59 -2.64
C HIS A 350 13.13 4.95 -3.29
N LEU A 351 12.54 5.02 -4.49
CA LEU A 351 12.44 6.27 -5.25
C LEU A 351 10.99 6.75 -5.35
N SER A 352 10.72 7.80 -4.58
CA SER A 352 9.56 8.70 -4.60
C SER A 352 8.18 8.10 -4.29
N TYR A 353 7.98 7.78 -3.01
CA TYR A 353 6.65 7.83 -2.43
C TYR A 353 6.47 9.17 -1.72
N SER A 354 5.41 9.88 -2.11
CA SER A 354 4.78 10.85 -1.22
C SER A 354 4.30 10.06 -0.01
N VAL A 355 4.91 10.27 1.15
CA VAL A 355 4.42 9.72 2.42
C VAL A 355 3.22 10.58 2.84
N PRO A 356 2.10 9.99 3.30
CA PRO A 356 0.98 10.80 3.77
C PRO A 356 1.40 11.55 5.03
N VAL A 357 1.03 12.84 5.10
CA VAL A 357 1.32 13.71 6.24
C VAL A 357 0.23 13.66 7.30
N SER A 358 -1.00 13.33 6.90
CA SER A 358 -2.08 13.13 7.85
C SER A 358 -3.10 12.09 7.38
N LEU A 359 -3.88 11.58 8.32
CA LEU A 359 -5.02 10.69 8.06
C LEU A 359 -6.29 11.35 8.59
N THR A 360 -7.38 11.23 7.85
CA THR A 360 -8.72 11.66 8.28
C THR A 360 -9.64 10.44 8.32
N ALA A 361 -10.22 10.12 9.48
CA ALA A 361 -11.11 8.95 9.61
C ALA A 361 -12.30 9.05 8.65
N THR A 362 -12.73 7.93 8.08
CA THR A 362 -13.97 7.86 7.29
C THR A 362 -15.18 7.70 8.21
N GLU A 363 -16.38 7.90 7.65
CA GLU A 363 -17.64 7.68 8.35
C GLU A 363 -18.15 6.22 8.26
N LEU A 364 -17.33 5.27 7.83
CA LEU A 364 -17.62 3.85 8.02
C LEU A 364 -17.63 3.58 9.53
N ASN A 365 -18.80 3.67 10.16
CA ASN A 365 -18.98 3.34 11.57
C ASN A 365 -18.63 1.85 11.77
N ILE A 366 -17.54 1.57 12.50
CA ILE A 366 -17.04 0.22 12.83
C ILE A 366 -17.39 -0.17 14.25
#